data_AF-A0A520UNW3-F1
#
_entry.id   AF-A0A520UNW3-F1
#
_cell.length_a   1.000
_cell.length_b   1.000
_cell.length_c   1.000
_cell.angle_alpha   90.00
_cell.angle_beta   90.00
_cell.angle_gamma   90.00
#
_symmetry.space_group_name_H-M   'P 1'
#
loop_
_entity.id
_entity.type
_entity.pdbx_description
1 polymer ?
#
loop_
_entity_poly.entity_id
_entity_poly.type
_entity_poly.pdbx_seq_one_letter_code
_entity_poly.pdbx_strand_id
1 'polypeptide(L)'
;MAVKSSTKKRLMELGISETHAHRLADDANMDAIKRMTVDQVAKKLELETGAADLENVMAVIREQMASRKRTRTGRITISRKAMLDADIPQGDDRFNVLNHILVPHHELVPQDEEEAMLAPWSLSQKNADGTTRLAKELLPKILITDPAVQAIKEAVEVEDDELPAGWLANRVVRVVRYSRSAGSSTAFRLIVESA
;
A
#
# COMPACT_ATOMS: atom_id res chain seq x y z
N MET A 1 24.17 37.31 -25.58
CA MET A 1 24.88 37.60 -24.30
C MET A 1 24.74 36.39 -23.40
N ALA A 2 25.86 35.78 -23.00
CA ALA A 2 25.88 34.46 -22.37
C ALA A 2 25.71 34.53 -20.86
N VAL A 3 24.56 34.09 -20.34
CA VAL A 3 24.37 33.86 -18.90
C VAL A 3 24.71 32.38 -18.63
N LYS A 4 25.98 32.09 -18.33
CA LYS A 4 26.47 30.70 -18.18
C LYS A 4 26.19 30.06 -16.80
N SER A 5 25.57 30.77 -15.85
CA SER A 5 25.23 30.24 -14.51
C SER A 5 23.72 30.17 -14.32
N SER A 6 23.21 28.95 -14.15
CA SER A 6 21.79 28.68 -13.82
C SER A 6 21.38 29.35 -12.51
N THR A 7 22.31 29.46 -11.55
CA THR A 7 22.10 30.16 -10.27
C THR A 7 21.93 31.66 -10.48
N LYS A 8 22.78 32.30 -11.30
CA LYS A 8 22.67 33.74 -11.62
C LYS A 8 21.31 34.05 -12.25
N LYS A 9 20.89 33.25 -13.24
CA LYS A 9 19.60 33.42 -13.91
C LYS A 9 18.43 33.35 -12.92
N ARG A 10 18.46 32.36 -12.03
CA ARG A 10 17.42 32.17 -11.02
C ARG A 10 17.36 33.29 -9.99
N LEU A 11 18.49 33.88 -9.59
CA LEU A 11 18.50 35.03 -8.68
C LEU A 11 17.92 36.29 -9.34
N MET A 12 18.21 36.51 -10.63
CA MET A 12 17.61 37.62 -11.40
C MET A 12 16.10 37.46 -11.57
N GLU A 13 15.61 36.24 -11.84
CA GLU A 13 14.17 35.93 -11.90
C GLU A 13 13.45 36.18 -10.56
N LEU A 14 14.18 36.11 -9.45
CA LEU A 14 13.67 36.38 -8.10
C LEU A 14 13.76 37.86 -7.68
N GLY A 15 14.13 38.75 -8.61
CA GLY A 15 14.14 40.20 -8.37
C GLY A 15 15.44 40.76 -7.79
N ILE A 16 16.53 39.99 -7.77
CA ILE A 16 17.84 40.49 -7.35
C ILE A 16 18.52 41.18 -8.55
N SER A 17 19.15 42.33 -8.30
CA SER A 17 19.87 43.08 -9.34
C SER A 17 20.98 42.24 -9.98
N GLU A 18 21.29 42.50 -11.25
CA GLU A 18 22.27 41.69 -12.01
C GLU A 18 23.68 41.71 -11.36
N THR A 19 24.06 42.85 -10.78
CA THR A 19 25.36 43.04 -10.11
C THR A 19 25.45 42.20 -8.84
N HIS A 20 24.40 42.19 -8.01
CA HIS A 20 24.34 41.40 -6.79
C HIS A 20 24.18 39.90 -7.08
N ALA A 21 23.38 39.54 -8.09
CA ALA A 21 23.21 38.15 -8.52
C ALA A 21 24.51 37.55 -9.06
N HIS A 22 25.35 38.33 -9.75
CA HIS A 22 26.66 37.90 -10.21
C HIS A 22 27.60 37.60 -9.02
N ARG A 23 27.74 38.55 -8.09
CA ARG A 23 28.62 38.40 -6.91
C ARG A 23 28.18 37.26 -5.99
N LEU A 24 26.87 37.07 -5.83
CA LEU A 24 26.33 36.02 -4.97
C LEU A 24 26.49 34.62 -5.57
N ALA A 25 26.45 34.51 -6.91
CA ALA A 25 26.52 33.25 -7.64
C ALA A 25 27.91 32.88 -8.19
N ASP A 26 28.95 33.66 -7.89
CA ASP A 26 30.32 33.46 -8.40
C ASP A 26 30.89 32.11 -7.90
N ASP A 27 30.83 31.88 -6.59
CA ASP A 27 31.35 30.67 -5.93
C ASP A 27 30.29 29.90 -5.13
N ALA A 28 29.00 30.17 -5.33
CA ALA A 28 27.94 29.53 -4.53
C ALA A 28 26.77 29.03 -5.39
N ASN A 29 26.32 27.81 -5.08
CA ASN A 29 25.06 27.30 -5.60
C ASN A 29 23.88 27.85 -4.77
N MET A 30 22.66 27.71 -5.30
CA MET A 30 21.45 28.19 -4.64
C MET A 30 21.25 27.60 -3.22
N ASP A 31 21.71 26.37 -2.97
CA ASP A 31 21.63 25.74 -1.65
C ASP A 31 22.62 26.32 -0.64
N ALA A 32 23.82 26.66 -1.08
CA ALA A 32 24.82 27.33 -0.27
C ALA A 32 24.33 28.74 0.10
N ILE A 33 23.84 29.51 -0.89
CA ILE A 33 23.30 30.87 -0.69
C ILE A 33 22.18 30.86 0.36
N LYS A 34 21.29 29.87 0.31
CA LYS A 34 20.17 29.71 1.26
C LYS A 34 20.59 29.42 2.70
N ARG A 35 21.81 28.91 2.91
CA ARG A 35 22.37 28.60 4.24
C ARG A 35 23.30 29.70 4.75
N MET A 36 23.55 30.74 3.96
CA MET A 36 24.41 31.85 4.38
C MET A 36 23.72 32.70 5.45
N THR A 37 24.48 33.13 6.44
CA THR A 37 24.01 34.09 7.45
C THR A 37 23.99 35.51 6.87
N VAL A 38 23.27 36.43 7.55
CA VAL A 38 23.17 37.85 7.13
C VAL A 38 24.57 38.45 6.92
N ASP A 39 25.49 38.20 7.85
CA ASP A 39 26.86 38.73 7.80
C ASP A 39 27.66 38.18 6.63
N GLN A 40 27.43 36.91 6.26
CA GLN A 40 28.11 36.28 5.13
C GLN A 40 27.59 36.82 3.79
N VAL A 41 26.29 37.13 3.70
CA VAL A 41 25.69 37.76 2.52
C VAL A 41 26.15 39.21 2.40
N ALA A 42 26.16 39.97 3.49
CA ALA A 42 26.67 41.35 3.53
C ALA A 42 28.15 41.42 3.10
N LYS A 43 28.99 40.52 3.61
CA LYS A 43 30.41 40.44 3.26
C LYS A 43 30.63 40.12 1.78
N LYS A 44 29.79 39.29 1.15
CA LYS A 44 29.88 38.98 -0.29
C LYS A 44 29.37 40.10 -1.19
N LEU A 45 28.37 40.85 -0.72
CA LEU A 45 27.78 41.94 -1.48
C LEU A 45 28.54 43.26 -1.28
N GLU A 46 29.47 43.32 -0.31
CA GLU A 46 30.18 44.53 0.13
C GLU A 46 29.21 45.64 0.56
N LEU A 47 28.09 45.24 1.16
CA LEU A 47 27.05 46.15 1.64
C LEU A 47 27.17 46.36 3.15
N GLU A 48 26.91 47.58 3.59
CA GLU A 48 26.82 47.89 5.02
C GLU A 48 25.59 47.24 5.66
N THR A 49 25.72 46.89 6.93
CA THR A 49 24.66 46.29 7.74
C THR A 49 23.53 47.31 7.94
N GLY A 50 22.50 47.24 7.11
CA GLY A 50 21.37 48.19 7.12
C GLY A 50 20.99 48.74 5.75
N ALA A 51 21.70 48.38 4.68
CA ALA A 51 21.31 48.74 3.32
C ALA A 51 19.97 48.06 2.93
N ALA A 52 19.06 48.84 2.33
CA ALA A 52 17.77 48.32 1.84
C ALA A 52 17.94 47.16 0.84
N ASP A 53 19.03 47.17 0.07
CA ASP A 53 19.36 46.10 -0.88
C ASP A 53 19.71 44.78 -0.19
N LEU A 54 20.36 44.83 0.98
CA LEU A 54 20.66 43.63 1.77
C LEU A 54 19.38 43.02 2.35
N GLU A 55 18.47 43.87 2.82
CA GLU A 55 17.17 43.43 3.35
C GLU A 55 16.31 42.79 2.26
N ASN A 56 16.27 43.39 1.07
CA ASN A 56 15.59 42.84 -0.11
C ASN A 56 16.15 41.45 -0.51
N VAL A 57 17.47 41.31 -0.58
CA VAL A 57 18.10 40.01 -0.89
C VAL A 57 17.78 38.96 0.18
N MET A 58 17.82 39.34 1.46
CA MET A 58 17.50 38.43 2.57
C MET A 58 16.01 38.05 2.62
N ALA A 59 15.11 38.97 2.26
CA ALA A 59 13.67 38.68 2.16
C ALA A 59 13.41 37.61 1.08
N VAL A 60 14.01 37.77 -0.10
CA VAL A 60 13.92 36.82 -1.22
C VAL A 60 14.50 35.44 -0.83
N ILE A 61 15.64 35.41 -0.12
CA ILE A 61 16.24 34.15 0.34
C ILE A 61 15.34 33.44 1.37
N ARG A 62 14.75 34.18 2.32
CA ARG A 62 13.83 33.63 3.34
C ARG A 62 12.54 33.09 2.71
N GLU A 63 11.98 33.78 1.73
CA GLU A 63 10.80 33.32 0.98
C GLU A 63 11.09 32.01 0.24
N GLN A 64 12.28 31.90 -0.37
CA GLN A 64 12.72 30.67 -1.04
C GLN A 64 13.06 29.52 -0.08
N MET A 65 13.31 29.80 1.20
CA MET A 65 13.41 28.79 2.26
C MET A 65 12.02 28.31 2.70
N ALA A 66 11.06 29.23 2.84
CA ALA A 66 9.67 28.90 3.20
C ALA A 66 8.95 28.09 2.11
N SER A 67 9.24 28.36 0.83
CA SER A 67 8.67 27.64 -0.33
C SER A 67 8.98 26.12 -0.33
N ARG A 68 10.01 25.67 0.41
CA ARG A 68 10.31 24.22 0.59
C ARG A 68 9.36 23.50 1.54
N LYS A 69 8.45 24.18 2.25
CA LYS A 69 7.31 23.52 2.92
C LYS A 69 6.23 23.08 1.92
N ARG A 70 6.60 22.63 0.72
CA ARG A 70 5.78 21.64 0.02
C ARG A 70 5.85 20.38 0.86
N THR A 71 4.73 20.05 1.49
CA THR A 71 4.45 18.71 2.03
C THR A 71 5.08 17.69 1.08
N ARG A 72 5.94 16.80 1.62
CA ARG A 72 6.41 15.61 0.90
C ARG A 72 5.16 14.82 0.53
N THR A 73 4.52 15.14 -0.58
CA THR A 73 3.70 14.19 -1.32
C THR A 73 4.72 13.22 -1.89
N GLY A 74 5.21 12.32 -1.03
CA GLY A 74 5.83 11.11 -1.49
C GLY A 74 4.83 10.52 -2.48
N ARG A 75 5.28 10.21 -3.69
CA ARG A 75 4.50 9.38 -4.59
C ARG A 75 4.42 8.03 -3.90
N ILE A 76 3.43 7.86 -3.03
CA ILE A 76 3.06 6.56 -2.49
C ILE A 76 2.58 5.82 -3.72
N THR A 77 3.41 4.91 -4.22
CA THR A 77 2.95 3.91 -5.18
C THR A 77 1.99 3.02 -4.41
N ILE A 78 0.74 3.47 -4.26
CA ILE A 78 -0.33 2.64 -3.74
C ILE A 78 -0.45 1.51 -4.75
N SER A 79 -0.17 0.29 -4.30
CA SER A 79 -0.34 -0.88 -5.16
C SER A 79 -1.80 -0.91 -5.61
N ARG A 80 -2.08 -1.37 -6.83
CA ARG A 80 -3.47 -1.49 -7.32
C ARG A 80 -4.35 -2.27 -6.33
N LYS A 81 -3.76 -3.23 -5.61
CA LYS A 81 -4.39 -3.98 -4.53
C LYS A 81 -4.82 -3.09 -3.35
N ALA A 82 -3.93 -2.22 -2.87
CA ALA A 82 -4.26 -1.30 -1.78
C ALA A 82 -5.30 -0.23 -2.18
N MET A 83 -5.42 0.11 -3.46
CA MET A 83 -6.53 0.96 -3.93
C MET A 83 -7.87 0.22 -3.93
N LEU A 84 -7.89 -1.05 -4.33
CA LEU A 84 -9.10 -1.88 -4.33
C LEU A 84 -9.56 -2.18 -2.90
N ASP A 85 -8.62 -2.46 -1.99
CA ASP A 85 -8.92 -2.74 -0.59
C ASP A 85 -9.44 -1.48 0.14
N ALA A 86 -9.04 -0.28 -0.30
CA ALA A 86 -9.52 1.00 0.24
C ALA A 86 -10.96 1.36 -0.20
N ASP A 87 -11.43 0.81 -1.32
CA ASP A 87 -12.80 1.01 -1.82
C ASP A 87 -13.82 0.06 -1.16
N ILE A 88 -13.37 -0.92 -0.35
CA ILE A 88 -14.26 -1.83 0.37
C ILE A 88 -14.80 -1.11 1.62
N PRO A 89 -16.11 -0.87 1.73
CA PRO A 89 -16.69 -0.25 2.93
C PRO A 89 -16.40 -1.10 4.16
N GLN A 90 -15.69 -0.53 5.15
CA GLN A 90 -15.30 -1.23 6.39
C GLN A 90 -16.23 -0.96 7.58
N GLY A 91 -17.48 -0.53 7.33
CA GLY A 91 -18.46 -0.21 8.38
C GLY A 91 -19.55 -1.28 8.57
N ASP A 92 -20.43 -1.05 9.55
CA ASP A 92 -21.56 -1.92 9.94
C ASP A 92 -22.61 -2.13 8.82
N ASP A 93 -22.64 -1.27 7.80
CA ASP A 93 -23.55 -1.37 6.65
C ASP A 93 -23.07 -2.36 5.56
N ARG A 94 -21.99 -3.11 5.80
CA ARG A 94 -21.47 -4.08 4.82
C ARG A 94 -22.41 -5.27 4.68
N PHE A 95 -22.98 -5.43 3.48
CA PHE A 95 -23.83 -6.57 3.15
C PHE A 95 -23.04 -7.88 3.26
N ASN A 96 -23.53 -8.80 4.09
CA ASN A 96 -22.98 -10.15 4.18
C ASN A 96 -23.31 -10.94 2.90
N VAL A 97 -22.27 -11.22 2.10
CA VAL A 97 -22.38 -11.93 0.81
C VAL A 97 -23.01 -13.31 0.96
N LEU A 98 -22.85 -13.98 2.11
CA LEU A 98 -23.42 -15.30 2.38
C LEU A 98 -24.95 -15.29 2.44
N ASN A 99 -25.58 -14.12 2.64
CA ASN A 99 -27.04 -13.98 2.67
C ASN A 99 -27.66 -13.82 1.27
N HIS A 100 -26.84 -13.79 0.21
CA HIS A 100 -27.34 -13.61 -1.15
C HIS A 100 -27.91 -14.90 -1.73
N ILE A 101 -29.06 -14.82 -2.42
CA ILE A 101 -29.80 -15.99 -2.98
C ILE A 101 -28.93 -16.85 -3.91
N LEU A 102 -28.03 -16.23 -4.67
CA LEU A 102 -27.14 -16.94 -5.61
C LEU A 102 -25.90 -17.55 -4.93
N VAL A 103 -25.60 -17.17 -3.70
CA VAL A 103 -24.43 -17.65 -2.98
C VAL A 103 -24.84 -18.90 -2.21
N PRO A 104 -24.29 -20.09 -2.54
CA PRO A 104 -24.59 -21.29 -1.79
C PRO A 104 -24.01 -21.23 -0.38
N HIS A 105 -24.46 -22.14 0.49
CA HIS A 105 -23.95 -22.20 1.85
C HIS A 105 -22.51 -22.71 1.86
N HIS A 106 -21.59 -21.96 2.47
CA HIS A 106 -20.19 -22.30 2.62
C HIS A 106 -19.89 -22.54 4.09
N GLU A 107 -19.18 -23.63 4.39
CA GLU A 107 -18.83 -24.03 5.75
C GLU A 107 -17.40 -24.56 5.78
N LEU A 108 -16.66 -24.22 6.82
CA LEU A 108 -15.30 -24.70 7.02
C LEU A 108 -15.34 -26.12 7.59
N VAL A 109 -14.63 -27.05 6.94
CA VAL A 109 -14.55 -28.43 7.47
C VAL A 109 -13.54 -28.46 8.63
N PRO A 110 -13.89 -29.03 9.80
CA PRO A 110 -12.95 -29.27 10.88
C PRO A 110 -11.79 -30.18 10.44
N GLN A 111 -10.55 -29.87 10.84
CA GLN A 111 -9.35 -30.55 10.31
C GLN A 111 -9.34 -32.06 10.63
N ASP A 112 -9.89 -32.44 11.77
CA ASP A 112 -10.08 -33.81 12.23
C ASP A 112 -11.12 -34.58 11.42
N GLU A 113 -12.12 -33.90 10.87
CA GLU A 113 -13.16 -34.51 10.04
C GLU A 113 -12.83 -34.53 8.54
N GLU A 114 -11.81 -33.77 8.10
CA GLU A 114 -11.49 -33.63 6.68
C GLU A 114 -11.23 -34.98 5.98
N GLU A 115 -10.50 -35.90 6.62
CA GLU A 115 -10.21 -37.22 6.03
C GLU A 115 -11.48 -38.08 5.89
N ALA A 116 -12.35 -38.08 6.91
CA ALA A 116 -13.61 -38.82 6.89
C ALA A 116 -14.57 -38.27 5.83
N MET A 117 -14.70 -36.95 5.76
CA MET A 117 -15.56 -36.29 4.79
C MET A 117 -15.07 -36.50 3.35
N LEU A 118 -13.76 -36.53 3.13
CA LEU A 118 -13.15 -36.69 1.81
C LEU A 118 -12.91 -38.15 1.40
N ALA A 119 -13.18 -39.11 2.29
CA ALA A 119 -13.03 -40.54 2.04
C ALA A 119 -13.68 -41.04 0.72
N PRO A 120 -14.88 -40.57 0.31
CA PRO A 120 -15.50 -41.01 -0.93
C PRO A 120 -14.67 -40.73 -2.19
N TRP A 121 -13.80 -39.73 -2.16
CA TRP A 121 -12.97 -39.33 -3.30
C TRP A 121 -11.60 -40.04 -3.35
N SER A 122 -11.29 -40.91 -2.39
CA SER A 122 -10.04 -41.70 -2.38
C SER A 122 -8.79 -40.83 -2.54
N LEU A 123 -8.74 -39.70 -1.83
CA LEU A 123 -7.65 -38.73 -1.92
C LEU A 123 -6.41 -39.09 -1.07
N SER A 124 -6.40 -40.23 -0.38
CA SER A 124 -5.27 -40.64 0.44
C SER A 124 -4.11 -41.16 -0.43
N GLN A 125 -2.94 -40.54 -0.32
CA GLN A 125 -1.70 -40.95 -0.99
C GLN A 125 -0.66 -41.43 0.00
N LYS A 126 0.09 -42.47 -0.36
CA LYS A 126 1.27 -42.91 0.38
C LYS A 126 2.49 -42.14 -0.10
N ASN A 127 3.18 -41.48 0.83
CA ASN A 127 4.46 -40.84 0.56
C ASN A 127 5.59 -41.87 0.46
N ALA A 128 6.74 -41.45 -0.07
CA ALA A 128 7.95 -42.26 -0.10
C ALA A 128 8.40 -42.71 1.29
N ASP A 129 8.10 -41.92 2.32
CA ASP A 129 8.41 -42.19 3.73
C ASP A 129 7.44 -43.19 4.40
N GLY A 130 6.47 -43.73 3.66
CA GLY A 130 5.46 -44.67 4.17
C GLY A 130 4.31 -44.03 4.93
N THR A 131 4.34 -42.70 5.13
CA THR A 131 3.22 -41.94 5.73
C THR A 131 2.07 -41.78 4.74
N THR A 132 0.83 -41.80 5.24
CA THR A 132 -0.36 -41.51 4.44
C THR A 132 -0.69 -40.03 4.60
N ARG A 133 -0.87 -39.32 3.47
CA ARG A 133 -1.31 -37.92 3.45
C ARG A 133 -2.59 -37.79 2.63
N LEU A 134 -3.43 -36.84 3.00
CA LEU A 134 -4.59 -36.45 2.21
C LEU A 134 -4.15 -35.50 1.09
N ALA A 135 -4.34 -35.89 -0.16
CA ALA A 135 -3.97 -35.12 -1.35
C ALA A 135 -5.00 -33.99 -1.62
N LYS A 136 -5.08 -33.03 -0.69
CA LYS A 136 -6.03 -31.90 -0.75
C LYS A 136 -5.81 -31.04 -2.00
N GLU A 137 -4.60 -31.03 -2.56
CA GLU A 137 -4.21 -30.29 -3.76
C GLU A 137 -5.00 -30.69 -5.02
N LEU A 138 -5.63 -31.87 -5.02
CA LEU A 138 -6.46 -32.36 -6.12
C LEU A 138 -7.88 -31.77 -6.09
N LEU A 139 -8.28 -31.13 -4.99
CA LEU A 139 -9.60 -30.49 -4.88
C LEU A 139 -9.67 -29.21 -5.73
N PRO A 140 -10.86 -28.86 -6.24
CA PRO A 140 -11.09 -27.57 -6.86
C PRO A 140 -10.66 -26.43 -5.94
N LYS A 141 -9.89 -25.48 -6.46
CA LYS A 141 -9.32 -24.39 -5.65
C LYS A 141 -10.32 -23.24 -5.49
N ILE A 142 -10.26 -22.54 -4.36
CA ILE A 142 -10.91 -21.26 -4.10
C ILE A 142 -9.87 -20.29 -3.53
N LEU A 143 -9.87 -19.04 -4.00
CA LEU A 143 -8.90 -18.05 -3.54
C LEU A 143 -9.25 -17.59 -2.13
N ILE A 144 -8.22 -17.30 -1.32
CA ILE A 144 -8.41 -16.69 -0.01
C ILE A 144 -9.11 -15.33 -0.11
N THR A 145 -8.91 -14.61 -1.22
CA THR A 145 -9.56 -13.31 -1.49
C THR A 145 -11.00 -13.43 -1.99
N ASP A 146 -11.57 -14.64 -2.05
CA ASP A 146 -12.97 -14.83 -2.42
C ASP A 146 -13.90 -14.20 -1.36
N PRO A 147 -14.95 -13.46 -1.75
CA PRO A 147 -15.82 -12.78 -0.79
C PRO A 147 -16.51 -13.70 0.22
N ALA A 148 -16.87 -14.94 -0.17
CA ALA A 148 -17.50 -15.89 0.76
C ALA A 148 -16.47 -16.40 1.78
N VAL A 149 -15.24 -16.63 1.34
CA VAL A 149 -14.12 -17.03 2.22
C VAL A 149 -13.75 -15.91 3.18
N GLN A 150 -13.72 -14.65 2.70
CA GLN A 150 -13.48 -13.47 3.54
C GLN A 150 -14.60 -13.28 4.57
N ALA A 151 -15.86 -13.47 4.19
CA ALA A 151 -16.97 -13.37 5.16
C ALA A 151 -16.87 -14.42 6.28
N ILE A 152 -16.46 -15.66 5.94
CA ILE A 152 -16.20 -16.71 6.94
C ILE A 152 -15.01 -16.31 7.83
N LYS A 153 -13.94 -15.81 7.21
CA LYS A 153 -12.74 -15.36 7.94
C LYS A 153 -13.09 -14.27 8.95
N GLU A 154 -13.78 -13.22 8.52
CA GLU A 154 -14.23 -12.12 9.37
C GLU A 154 -15.12 -12.62 10.51
N ALA A 155 -16.05 -13.54 10.24
CA ALA A 155 -16.93 -14.10 11.28
C ALA A 155 -16.16 -14.89 12.36
N VAL A 156 -15.18 -15.69 11.96
CA VAL A 156 -14.38 -16.50 12.89
C VAL A 156 -13.39 -15.65 13.67
N GLU A 157 -12.76 -14.65 13.04
CA GLU A 157 -11.85 -13.72 13.72
C GLU A 157 -12.58 -12.83 14.73
N VAL A 158 -13.86 -12.53 14.52
CA VAL A 158 -14.69 -11.84 15.51
C VAL A 158 -14.93 -12.68 16.78
N GLU A 159 -14.97 -14.01 16.65
CA GLU A 159 -15.13 -14.93 17.78
C GLU A 159 -13.80 -15.23 18.48
N ASP A 160 -12.71 -15.34 17.72
CA ASP A 160 -11.36 -15.68 18.21
C ASP A 160 -10.30 -14.78 17.57
N ASP A 161 -9.84 -13.79 18.36
CA ASP A 161 -8.79 -12.83 17.98
C ASP A 161 -7.36 -13.42 18.08
N GLU A 162 -7.17 -14.63 18.62
CA GLU A 162 -5.84 -15.23 18.84
C GLU A 162 -5.35 -16.13 17.68
N LEU A 163 -6.07 -16.11 16.55
CA LEU A 163 -5.77 -17.00 15.43
C LEU A 163 -4.41 -16.68 14.76
N PRO A 164 -3.60 -17.71 14.44
CA PRO A 164 -2.34 -17.51 13.74
C PRO A 164 -2.51 -16.85 12.36
N ALA A 165 -1.51 -16.05 11.95
CA ALA A 165 -1.48 -15.51 10.60
C ALA A 165 -1.52 -16.64 9.55
N GLY A 166 -2.49 -16.56 8.62
CA GLY A 166 -2.64 -17.56 7.54
C GLY A 166 -3.33 -18.86 7.97
N TRP A 167 -4.01 -18.91 9.12
CA TRP A 167 -4.72 -20.09 9.63
C TRP A 167 -5.72 -20.72 8.64
N LEU A 168 -6.22 -19.92 7.69
CA LEU A 168 -7.20 -20.31 6.70
C LEU A 168 -6.57 -20.99 5.46
N ALA A 169 -5.25 -20.87 5.27
CA ALA A 169 -4.56 -21.50 4.14
C ALA A 169 -4.61 -23.04 4.25
N ASN A 170 -4.76 -23.71 3.12
CA ASN A 170 -4.85 -25.18 3.03
C ASN A 170 -6.03 -25.83 3.77
N ARG A 171 -7.01 -25.03 4.22
CA ARG A 171 -8.27 -25.53 4.77
C ARG A 171 -9.24 -25.91 3.65
N VAL A 172 -10.16 -26.81 3.98
CA VAL A 172 -11.20 -27.26 3.06
C VAL A 172 -12.53 -26.57 3.39
N VAL A 173 -13.19 -26.04 2.36
CA VAL A 173 -14.55 -25.49 2.44
C VAL A 173 -15.53 -26.46 1.82
N ARG A 174 -16.58 -26.78 2.56
CA ARG A 174 -17.76 -27.50 2.10
C ARG A 174 -18.77 -26.49 1.54
N VAL A 175 -19.20 -26.71 0.30
CA VAL A 175 -20.17 -25.89 -0.40
C VAL A 175 -21.43 -26.71 -0.63
N VAL A 176 -22.53 -26.31 0.01
CA VAL A 176 -23.84 -26.95 -0.11
C VAL A 176 -24.75 -26.05 -0.93
N ARG A 177 -25.15 -26.54 -2.11
CA ARG A 177 -26.09 -25.84 -3.00
C ARG A 177 -27.38 -26.61 -3.15
N TYR A 178 -28.48 -25.88 -3.25
CA TYR A 178 -29.74 -26.45 -3.69
C TYR A 178 -29.64 -26.88 -5.15
N SER A 179 -30.11 -28.09 -5.45
CA SER A 179 -30.16 -28.63 -6.81
C SER A 179 -31.57 -29.10 -7.12
N ARG A 180 -32.14 -28.63 -8.22
CA ARG A 180 -33.48 -29.06 -8.66
C ARG A 180 -33.55 -30.56 -8.98
N SER A 181 -32.45 -31.16 -9.43
CA SER A 181 -32.40 -32.58 -9.82
C SER A 181 -32.07 -33.52 -8.67
N ALA A 182 -31.18 -33.09 -7.76
CA ALA A 182 -30.64 -33.95 -6.69
C ALA A 182 -31.13 -33.57 -5.28
N GLY A 183 -31.95 -32.52 -5.16
CA GLY A 183 -32.30 -31.88 -3.88
C GLY A 183 -31.16 -30.99 -3.37
N SER A 184 -30.02 -31.60 -3.06
CA SER A 184 -28.81 -30.91 -2.61
C SER A 184 -27.57 -31.46 -3.29
N SER A 185 -26.60 -30.59 -3.56
CA SER A 185 -25.29 -30.98 -4.10
C SER A 185 -24.22 -30.40 -3.18
N THR A 186 -23.36 -31.29 -2.68
CA THR A 186 -22.22 -30.93 -1.83
C THR A 186 -20.94 -31.01 -2.65
N ALA A 187 -20.13 -29.95 -2.58
CA ALA A 187 -18.81 -29.89 -3.21
C ALA A 187 -17.78 -29.46 -2.17
N PHE A 188 -16.53 -29.89 -2.36
CA PHE A 188 -15.41 -29.52 -1.50
C PHE A 188 -14.40 -28.71 -2.29
N ARG A 189 -13.85 -27.66 -1.69
CA ARG A 189 -12.86 -26.78 -2.31
C ARG A 189 -11.69 -26.51 -1.37
N LEU A 190 -10.48 -26.44 -1.92
CA LEU A 190 -9.27 -26.09 -1.17
C LEU A 190 -9.02 -24.59 -1.22
N ILE A 191 -8.83 -23.96 -0.05
CA ILE A 191 -8.44 -22.54 0.03
C ILE A 191 -6.96 -22.38 -0.33
N VAL A 192 -6.68 -21.51 -1.30
CA VAL A 192 -5.31 -21.18 -1.74
C VAL A 192 -5.06 -19.67 -1.74
N GLU A 193 -3.84 -19.25 -1.45
CA GLU A 193 -3.45 -17.84 -1.44
C GLU A 193 -3.17 -17.26 -2.83
N SER A 194 -2.68 -18.10 -3.75
CA SER A 194 -2.44 -17.75 -5.15
C SER A 194 -2.91 -18.87 -6.08
N ALA A 195 -3.39 -18.47 -7.25
CA ALA A 195 -3.83 -19.38 -8.32
C ALA A 195 -2.65 -20.09 -8.98
#